data_AF-A0A838UHJ3-F1
#
_entry.id   AF-A0A838UHJ3-F1
#
_cell.length_a   1.000
_cell.length_b   1.000
_cell.length_c   1.000
_cell.angle_alpha   90.00
_cell.angle_beta   90.00
_cell.angle_gamma   90.00
#
_symmetry.space_group_name_H-M   'P 1'
#
loop_
_entity.id
_entity.type
_entity.pdbx_description
1 polymer ?
#
loop_
_entity_poly.entity_id
_entity_poly.type
_entity_poly.pdbx_seq_one_letter_code
_entity_poly.pdbx_strand_id
1 'polypeptide(L)'
;MTPSAPWRMFRRMQASLLAGASLLYLGAAIHAWRVLPGAGSLKLQRTILWPAALAALSFAAFRLVPALRRGLSRHLWISYRTGFGQSVVSVLAGLGVLVVAAGFIYWQTHAAAHGGRYPAGAFGGYGAGIGLLLAQALIVRDLERDPAFRDGIEGR
;
A
#
# COMPACT_ATOMS: atom_id res chain seq x y z
N MET A 1 24.86 -5.06 -13.08
CA MET A 1 24.47 -3.67 -12.74
C MET A 1 24.33 -3.56 -11.23
N THR A 2 25.03 -2.62 -10.60
CA THR A 2 24.93 -2.37 -9.15
C THR A 2 24.22 -1.04 -8.92
N PRO A 3 22.92 -1.05 -8.54
CA PRO A 3 22.19 0.19 -8.26
C PRO A 3 22.83 0.95 -7.10
N SER A 4 22.75 2.28 -7.09
CA SER A 4 23.31 3.13 -6.02
C SER A 4 22.69 2.80 -4.65
N ALA A 5 23.40 3.15 -3.56
CA ALA A 5 22.89 2.95 -2.21
C ALA A 5 21.54 3.68 -1.96
N PRO A 6 21.35 4.95 -2.39
CA PRO A 6 20.07 5.64 -2.30
C PRO A 6 18.93 4.91 -3.01
N TRP A 7 19.15 4.41 -4.25
CA TRP A 7 18.13 3.66 -4.98
C TRP A 7 17.73 2.37 -4.28
N ARG A 8 18.72 1.61 -3.78
CA ARG A 8 18.45 0.38 -3.02
C ARG A 8 17.61 0.67 -1.77
N MET A 9 17.88 1.78 -1.08
CA MET A 9 17.12 2.18 0.10
C MET A 9 15.69 2.59 -0.25
N PHE A 10 15.49 3.38 -1.32
CA PHE A 10 14.17 3.73 -1.82
C PHE A 10 13.33 2.50 -2.19
N ARG A 11 13.94 1.55 -2.91
CA ARG A 11 13.28 0.27 -3.25
C ARG A 11 12.91 -0.55 -2.03
N ARG A 12 13.80 -0.60 -1.02
CA ARG A 12 13.52 -1.25 0.27
C ARG A 12 12.37 -0.57 1.00
N MET A 13 12.29 0.76 1.00
CA MET A 13 11.17 1.47 1.61
C MET A 13 9.83 1.08 0.98
N GLN A 14 9.72 1.04 -0.36
CA GLN A 14 8.47 0.64 -1.01
C GLN A 14 8.03 -0.77 -0.57
N ALA A 15 8.98 -1.71 -0.49
CA ALA A 15 8.72 -3.06 0.00
C ALA A 15 8.32 -3.07 1.48
N SER A 16 8.98 -2.28 2.33
CA SER A 16 8.66 -2.17 3.76
C SER A 16 7.27 -1.57 3.99
N LEU A 17 6.87 -0.56 3.21
CA LEU A 17 5.52 0.01 3.30
C LEU A 17 4.46 -1.00 2.87
N LEU A 18 4.68 -1.72 1.77
CA LEU A 18 3.78 -2.78 1.33
C LEU A 18 3.64 -3.89 2.39
N ALA A 19 4.76 -4.35 2.96
CA ALA A 19 4.77 -5.36 4.01
C ALA A 19 4.06 -4.86 5.28
N GLY A 20 4.38 -3.64 5.73
CA GLY A 20 3.75 -3.01 6.88
C GLY A 20 2.24 -2.84 6.71
N ALA A 21 1.79 -2.36 5.55
CA ALA A 21 0.37 -2.23 5.23
C ALA A 21 -0.33 -3.60 5.25
N SER A 22 0.30 -4.62 4.67
CA SER A 22 -0.25 -5.98 4.64
C SER A 22 -0.39 -6.57 6.05
N LEU A 23 0.61 -6.37 6.91
CA LEU A 23 0.58 -6.82 8.31
C LEU A 23 -0.49 -6.08 9.13
N LEU A 24 -0.56 -4.75 8.99
CA LEU A 24 -1.58 -3.94 9.67
C LEU A 24 -2.98 -4.36 9.25
N TYR A 25 -3.20 -4.58 7.95
CA TYR A 25 -4.46 -5.06 7.43
C TYR A 25 -4.81 -6.45 7.97
N LEU A 26 -3.86 -7.39 7.99
CA LEU A 26 -4.06 -8.72 8.53
C LEU A 26 -4.44 -8.66 10.02
N GLY A 27 -3.75 -7.84 10.81
CA GLY A 27 -4.07 -7.62 12.22
C GLY A 27 -5.49 -7.07 12.41
N ALA A 28 -5.86 -6.07 11.61
CA ALA A 28 -7.20 -5.48 11.65
C ALA A 28 -8.29 -6.47 11.22
N ALA A 29 -8.05 -7.29 10.19
CA ALA A 29 -8.96 -8.31 9.73
C ALA A 29 -9.17 -9.39 10.81
N ILE A 30 -8.10 -9.93 11.39
CA ILE A 30 -8.18 -10.90 12.49
C ILE A 30 -8.95 -10.33 13.68
N HIS A 31 -8.66 -9.10 14.07
CA HIS A 31 -9.39 -8.44 15.16
C HIS A 31 -10.88 -8.30 14.84
N ALA A 32 -11.22 -7.82 13.65
CA ALA A 32 -12.59 -7.65 13.21
C ALA A 32 -13.37 -8.97 13.13
N TRP A 33 -12.73 -10.06 12.72
CA TRP A 33 -13.37 -11.38 12.73
C TRP A 33 -13.82 -11.82 14.13
N ARG A 34 -13.06 -11.45 15.16
CA ARG A 34 -13.37 -11.76 16.56
C ARG A 34 -14.52 -10.92 17.12
N VAL A 35 -14.57 -9.63 16.77
CA VAL A 35 -15.47 -8.68 17.46
C VAL A 35 -16.70 -8.27 16.64
N LEU A 36 -16.67 -8.38 15.31
CA LEU A 36 -17.81 -7.98 14.50
C LEU A 36 -18.99 -8.92 14.73
N PRO A 37 -20.23 -8.41 14.84
CA PRO A 37 -21.42 -9.24 14.91
C PRO A 37 -21.77 -9.83 13.53
N GLY A 38 -22.74 -10.74 13.50
CA GLY A 38 -23.33 -11.26 12.26
C GLY A 38 -22.65 -12.50 11.68
N ALA A 39 -23.23 -12.99 10.58
CA ALA A 39 -22.83 -14.24 9.93
C ALA A 39 -21.39 -14.19 9.38
N GLY A 40 -20.72 -15.34 9.39
CA GLY A 40 -19.36 -15.48 8.87
C GLY A 40 -19.22 -15.09 7.39
N SER A 41 -20.27 -15.26 6.59
CA SER A 41 -20.31 -14.84 5.18
C SER A 41 -20.19 -13.32 5.03
N LEU A 42 -20.85 -12.54 5.89
CA LEU A 42 -20.75 -11.08 5.89
C LEU A 42 -19.35 -10.63 6.31
N LYS A 43 -18.76 -11.27 7.34
CA LYS A 43 -17.38 -11.02 7.76
C LYS A 43 -16.41 -11.27 6.60
N LEU A 44 -16.52 -12.42 5.95
CA LEU A 44 -15.69 -12.80 4.80
C LEU A 44 -15.79 -11.81 3.64
N GLN A 45 -17.02 -11.43 3.26
CA GLN A 45 -17.22 -10.46 2.19
C GLN A 45 -16.54 -9.11 2.50
N ARG A 46 -16.69 -8.61 3.73
CA ARG A 46 -16.28 -7.25 4.10
C ARG A 46 -14.81 -7.13 4.46
N THR A 47 -14.22 -8.17 5.04
CA THR A 47 -12.82 -8.16 5.51
C THR A 47 -11.85 -8.87 4.57
N ILE A 48 -12.34 -9.59 3.55
CA ILE A 48 -11.47 -10.35 2.64
C ILE A 48 -11.88 -10.12 1.18
N LEU A 49 -13.09 -10.49 0.77
CA LEU A 49 -13.44 -10.52 -0.67
C LEU A 49 -13.45 -9.12 -1.30
N TRP A 50 -14.19 -8.17 -0.71
CA TRP A 50 -14.25 -6.81 -1.25
C TRP A 50 -12.91 -6.09 -1.21
N PRO A 51 -12.14 -6.14 -0.11
CA PRO A 51 -10.81 -5.55 -0.07
C PRO A 51 -9.83 -6.19 -1.04
N ALA A 52 -9.85 -7.51 -1.22
CA ALA A 52 -9.02 -8.20 -2.21
C ALA A 52 -9.41 -7.79 -3.64
N ALA A 53 -10.70 -7.69 -3.94
CA ALA A 53 -11.19 -7.21 -5.23
C ALA A 53 -10.73 -5.77 -5.49
N LEU A 54 -10.85 -4.87 -4.50
CA LEU A 54 -10.40 -3.48 -4.63
C LEU A 54 -8.87 -3.36 -4.71
N ALA A 55 -8.12 -4.21 -4.00
CA ALA A 55 -6.68 -4.29 -4.15
C ALA A 55 -6.29 -4.71 -5.57
N ALA A 56 -6.93 -5.76 -6.10
CA ALA A 56 -6.70 -6.25 -7.45
C ALA A 56 -7.08 -5.20 -8.51
N LEU A 57 -8.22 -4.52 -8.36
CA LEU A 57 -8.67 -3.47 -9.26
C LEU A 57 -7.74 -2.25 -9.22
N SER A 58 -7.35 -1.80 -8.03
CA SER A 58 -6.39 -0.70 -7.84
C SER A 58 -5.05 -1.04 -8.50
N PHE A 59 -4.51 -2.23 -8.20
CA PHE A 59 -3.28 -2.71 -8.82
C PHE A 59 -3.40 -2.76 -10.35
N ALA A 60 -4.44 -3.39 -10.87
CA ALA A 60 -4.69 -3.50 -12.30
C ALA A 60 -4.82 -2.12 -12.95
N ALA A 61 -5.52 -1.17 -12.32
CA ALA A 61 -5.65 0.20 -12.82
C ALA A 61 -4.27 0.86 -12.98
N PHE A 62 -3.41 0.81 -11.97
CA PHE A 62 -2.07 1.41 -12.03
C PHE A 62 -1.09 0.66 -12.95
N ARG A 63 -1.36 -0.61 -13.29
CA ARG A 63 -0.53 -1.40 -14.21
C ARG A 63 -0.97 -1.29 -15.67
N LEU A 64 -2.28 -1.35 -15.91
CA LEU A 64 -2.87 -1.51 -17.23
C LEU A 64 -3.30 -0.18 -17.85
N VAL A 65 -3.64 0.83 -17.05
CA VAL A 65 -4.02 2.15 -17.57
C VAL A 65 -2.75 2.99 -17.78
N PRO A 66 -2.34 3.29 -19.04
CA PRO A 66 -1.05 3.93 -19.30
C PRO A 66 -0.92 5.33 -18.69
N ALA A 67 -2.03 6.07 -18.57
CA ALA A 67 -2.04 7.38 -17.92
C ALA A 67 -1.69 7.27 -16.43
N LEU A 68 -2.33 6.35 -15.70
CA LEU A 68 -2.08 6.12 -14.28
C LEU A 68 -0.67 5.59 -14.04
N ARG A 69 -0.23 4.61 -14.86
CA ARG A 69 1.13 4.07 -14.78
C ARG A 69 2.18 5.15 -14.96
N ARG A 70 2.03 6.02 -15.97
CA ARG A 70 2.96 7.13 -16.23
C ARG A 70 2.96 8.16 -15.10
N GLY A 71 1.79 8.53 -14.61
CA GLY A 71 1.65 9.44 -13.47
C GLY A 71 2.35 8.90 -12.22
N LEU A 72 2.10 7.63 -11.89
CA LEU A 72 2.72 6.97 -10.75
C LEU A 72 4.23 6.82 -10.90
N SER A 73 4.72 6.45 -12.09
CA SER A 73 6.16 6.36 -12.37
C SER A 73 6.85 7.72 -12.22
N ARG A 74 6.23 8.78 -12.75
CA ARG A 74 6.73 10.15 -12.58
C ARG A 74 6.77 10.57 -11.12
N HIS A 75 5.70 10.28 -10.36
CA HIS A 75 5.65 10.56 -8.94
C HIS A 75 6.78 9.85 -8.19
N LEU A 76 6.95 8.54 -8.40
CA LEU A 76 8.02 7.75 -7.78
C LEU A 76 9.41 8.28 -8.12
N TRP A 77 9.61 8.68 -9.37
CA TRP A 77 10.87 9.28 -9.80
C TRP A 77 11.13 10.62 -9.10
N ILE A 78 10.12 11.49 -9.01
CA ILE A 78 10.23 12.76 -8.29
C ILE A 78 10.52 12.51 -6.80
N SER A 79 9.78 11.60 -6.15
CA SER A 79 10.00 11.22 -4.75
C SER A 79 11.43 10.75 -4.51
N TYR A 80 11.96 9.90 -5.40
CA TYR A 80 13.35 9.47 -5.32
C TYR A 80 14.31 10.67 -5.46
N ARG A 81 14.11 11.55 -6.45
CA ARG A 81 14.99 12.71 -6.67
C ARG A 81 14.94 13.76 -5.56
N THR A 82 13.84 13.87 -4.83
CA THR A 82 13.73 14.76 -3.66
C THR A 82 14.26 14.13 -2.37
N GLY A 83 14.81 12.92 -2.43
CA GLY A 83 15.35 12.21 -1.26
C GLY A 83 14.30 11.50 -0.42
N PHE A 84 13.01 11.56 -0.79
CA PHE A 84 11.96 10.85 -0.08
C PHE A 84 12.16 9.34 -0.21
N GLY A 85 12.24 8.67 0.93
CA GLY A 85 12.48 7.24 1.03
C GLY A 85 13.93 6.79 0.94
N GLN A 86 14.85 7.74 1.05
CA GLN A 86 16.26 7.49 1.27
C GLN A 86 16.66 7.68 2.74
N SER A 87 15.71 7.76 3.67
CA SER A 87 15.97 7.94 5.10
C SER A 87 15.02 7.15 5.97
N VAL A 88 15.46 6.80 7.18
CA VAL A 88 14.62 6.14 8.20
C VAL A 88 13.39 6.98 8.53
N VAL A 89 13.55 8.32 8.60
CA VAL A 89 12.44 9.25 8.86
C VAL A 89 11.35 9.12 7.80
N SER A 90 11.71 9.00 6.51
CA SER A 90 10.72 8.81 5.43
C SER A 90 9.96 7.50 5.58
N VAL A 91 10.66 6.43 5.96
CA VAL A 91 10.05 5.11 6.21
C VAL A 91 9.07 5.20 7.38
N LEU A 92 9.49 5.81 8.49
CA LEU A 92 8.66 5.99 9.68
C LEU A 92 7.44 6.88 9.39
N ALA A 93 7.61 7.95 8.61
CA ALA A 93 6.51 8.80 8.19
C ALA A 93 5.48 8.02 7.35
N GLY A 94 5.96 7.23 6.38
CA GLY A 94 5.07 6.37 5.58
C GLY A 94 4.35 5.32 6.44
N LEU A 95 5.05 4.66 7.37
CA LEU A 95 4.44 3.73 8.32
C LEU A 95 3.43 4.44 9.23
N GLY A 96 3.71 5.66 9.68
CA GLY A 96 2.79 6.46 10.48
C GLY A 96 1.46 6.70 9.77
N VAL A 97 1.50 7.03 8.48
CA VAL A 97 0.28 7.16 7.66
C VAL A 97 -0.48 5.83 7.59
N LEU A 98 0.22 4.71 7.42
CA LEU A 98 -0.40 3.38 7.39
C LEU A 98 -1.04 2.99 8.73
N VAL A 99 -0.41 3.35 9.85
CA VAL A 99 -0.94 3.15 11.21
C VAL A 99 -2.20 3.97 11.43
N VAL A 100 -2.22 5.26 11.01
CA VAL A 100 -3.42 6.09 11.09
C VAL A 100 -4.56 5.51 10.26
N ALA A 101 -4.26 5.09 9.03
CA ALA A 101 -5.25 4.44 8.16
C ALA A 101 -5.78 3.12 8.76
N ALA A 102 -4.91 2.33 9.40
CA ALA A 102 -5.33 1.10 10.08
C ALA A 102 -6.17 1.42 11.32
N GLY A 103 -5.81 2.44 12.10
CA GLY A 103 -6.58 2.93 13.24
C GLY A 103 -8.02 3.28 12.88
N PHE A 104 -8.24 3.81 11.67
CA PHE A 104 -9.59 4.05 11.16
C PHE A 104 -10.40 2.75 10.97
N ILE A 105 -9.77 1.66 10.54
CA ILE A 105 -10.42 0.34 10.48
C ILE A 105 -10.82 -0.12 11.89
N TYR A 106 -9.91 -0.01 12.86
CA TYR A 106 -10.18 -0.38 14.25
C TYR A 106 -11.33 0.43 14.84
N TRP A 107 -11.36 1.74 14.59
CA TRP A 107 -12.43 2.61 15.06
C TRP A 107 -13.80 2.22 14.48
N GLN A 108 -13.91 2.02 13.16
CA GLN A 108 -15.17 1.59 12.56
C GLN A 108 -15.58 0.19 13.01
N THR A 109 -14.61 -0.71 13.20
CA THR A 109 -14.85 -2.06 13.72
C THR A 109 -15.41 -2.01 15.13
N HIS A 110 -14.84 -1.17 15.99
CA HIS A 110 -15.33 -0.95 17.35
C HIS A 110 -16.76 -0.38 17.35
N ALA A 111 -17.04 0.64 16.52
CA ALA A 111 -18.37 1.20 16.39
C ALA A 111 -19.40 0.14 15.94
N ALA A 112 -19.04 -0.69 14.96
CA ALA A 112 -19.89 -1.78 14.47
C ALA A 112 -20.14 -2.89 15.51
N ALA A 113 -19.16 -3.16 16.37
CA ALA A 113 -19.31 -4.11 17.47
C ALA A 113 -20.36 -3.66 18.50
N HIS A 114 -20.59 -2.35 18.64
CA HIS A 114 -21.55 -1.76 19.58
C HIS A 114 -22.87 -1.33 18.91
N GLY A 115 -23.28 -2.05 17.86
CA GLY A 115 -24.55 -1.80 17.16
C GLY A 115 -24.49 -0.72 16.07
N GLY A 116 -23.30 -0.21 15.75
CA GLY A 116 -23.07 0.70 14.63
C GLY A 116 -23.13 0.01 13.25
N ARG A 117 -22.96 0.81 12.19
CA ARG A 117 -22.92 0.31 10.81
C ARG A 117 -21.68 -0.55 10.56
N TYR A 118 -21.85 -1.62 9.78
CA TYR A 118 -20.75 -2.51 9.41
C TYR A 118 -19.65 -1.78 8.62
N PRO A 119 -18.35 -2.04 8.89
CA PRO A 119 -17.23 -1.25 8.37
C PRO A 119 -16.89 -1.60 6.90
N ALA A 120 -17.83 -1.44 5.98
CA ALA A 120 -17.66 -1.82 4.58
C ALA A 120 -16.61 -0.97 3.84
N GLY A 121 -16.54 0.33 4.14
CA GLY A 121 -15.68 1.28 3.42
C GLY A 121 -14.21 1.22 3.84
N ALA A 122 -13.93 1.10 5.15
CA ALA A 122 -12.56 1.18 5.67
C ALA A 122 -11.68 0.02 5.21
N PHE A 123 -12.19 -1.22 5.30
CA PHE A 123 -11.47 -2.40 4.81
C PHE A 123 -11.22 -2.32 3.30
N GLY A 124 -12.23 -1.92 2.53
CA GLY A 124 -12.12 -1.79 1.08
C GLY A 124 -11.10 -0.74 0.64
N GLY A 125 -11.17 0.45 1.24
CA GLY A 125 -10.23 1.54 0.96
C GLY A 125 -8.79 1.18 1.31
N TYR A 126 -8.57 0.51 2.45
CA TYR A 126 -7.23 0.04 2.82
C TYR A 126 -6.71 -1.02 1.83
N GLY A 127 -7.57 -1.96 1.41
CA GLY A 127 -7.25 -2.93 0.36
C GLY A 127 -6.82 -2.26 -0.95
N ALA A 128 -7.57 -1.24 -1.41
CA ALA A 128 -7.18 -0.45 -2.58
C ALA A 128 -5.80 0.22 -2.42
N GLY A 129 -5.48 0.70 -1.22
CA GLY A 129 -4.16 1.23 -0.87
C GLY A 129 -3.03 0.19 -0.98
N ILE A 130 -3.27 -1.04 -0.52
CA ILE A 130 -2.31 -2.16 -0.69
C ILE A 130 -2.07 -2.43 -2.19
N GLY A 131 -3.13 -2.42 -3.00
CA GLY A 131 -3.02 -2.58 -4.46
C GLY A 131 -2.12 -1.50 -5.11
N LEU A 132 -2.25 -0.25 -4.66
CA LEU A 132 -1.39 0.86 -5.09
C LEU A 132 0.06 0.65 -4.65
N LEU A 133 0.30 0.30 -3.39
CA LEU A 133 1.66 0.04 -2.86
C LEU A 133 2.34 -1.10 -3.62
N LEU A 134 1.60 -2.16 -3.96
CA LEU A 134 2.10 -3.26 -4.78
C LEU A 134 2.49 -2.77 -6.19
N ALA A 135 1.63 -1.96 -6.81
CA ALA A 135 1.94 -1.38 -8.12
C ALA A 135 3.20 -0.50 -8.06
N GLN A 136 3.35 0.32 -7.01
CA GLN A 136 4.55 1.13 -6.78
C GLN A 136 5.81 0.26 -6.67
N ALA A 137 5.78 -0.78 -5.83
CA ALA A 137 6.91 -1.67 -5.62
C ALA A 137 7.36 -2.37 -6.92
N LEU A 138 6.42 -2.74 -7.80
CA LEU A 138 6.75 -3.32 -9.10
C LEU A 138 7.24 -2.27 -10.10
N ILE A 139 6.62 -1.09 -10.16
CA ILE A 139 7.06 -0.01 -11.07
C ILE A 139 8.50 0.42 -10.75
N VAL A 140 8.89 0.49 -9.47
CA VAL A 140 10.29 0.78 -9.12
C VAL A 140 11.25 -0.28 -9.70
N ARG A 141 10.86 -1.55 -9.74
CA ARG A 141 11.66 -2.61 -10.38
C ARG A 141 11.68 -2.47 -11.90
N ASP A 142 10.58 -2.04 -12.51
CA ASP A 142 10.50 -1.76 -13.94
C ASP A 142 11.42 -0.59 -14.32
N LEU A 143 11.43 0.49 -13.53
CA LEU A 143 12.29 1.67 -13.74
C LEU A 143 13.78 1.33 -13.67
N GLU A 144 14.18 0.40 -12.82
CA GLU A 144 15.58 -0.07 -12.73
C GLU A 144 16.05 -0.78 -14.00
N ARG A 145 15.13 -1.32 -14.80
CA ARG A 145 15.43 -1.99 -16.08
C ARG A 145 15.32 -1.04 -17.28
N ASP A 146 14.79 0.16 -17.08
CA ASP A 146 14.58 1.14 -18.14
C ASP A 146 15.89 1.91 -18.42
N PRO A 147 16.41 1.84 -19.66
CA PRO A 147 17.63 2.56 -20.04
C PRO A 147 17.56 4.06 -19.76
N ALA A 148 16.38 4.68 -19.85
CA ALA A 148 16.21 6.12 -19.68
C ALA A 148 16.47 6.62 -18.25
N PHE A 149 16.39 5.73 -17.24
CA PHE A 149 16.58 6.07 -15.84
C PHE A 149 17.91 5.55 -15.28
N ARG A 150 18.64 4.81 -16.10
CA ARG A 150 19.84 4.06 -15.69
C ARG A 150 20.92 4.97 -15.12
N ASP A 151 21.18 6.09 -15.79
CA ASP A 151 22.23 7.04 -15.38
C ASP A 151 21.91 7.73 -14.04
N GLY A 152 20.63 7.91 -13.70
CA GLY A 152 20.23 8.46 -12.39
C GLY A 152 20.17 7.43 -11.25
N ILE A 153 20.23 6.13 -11.59
CA ILE A 153 20.18 5.01 -10.64
C ILE A 153 21.58 4.48 -10.35
N GLU A 154 22.42 4.36 -11.37
CA GLU A 154 23.85 4.10 -11.28
C GLU A 154 24.52 5.41 -10.87
N GLY A 155 24.89 5.58 -9.59
CA GLY A 155 25.39 6.87 -9.06
C GLY A 155 26.71 7.32 -9.69
N ARG A 156 26.65 7.84 -10.91
CA ARG A 156 27.70 8.50 -11.67
C ARG A 156 27.45 10.00 -11.69
#